data_AF-A0A0Q4BBK6-F1
#
_entry.id   AF-A0A0Q4BBK6-F1
#
_cell.length_a   1.000
_cell.length_b   1.000
_cell.length_c   1.000
_cell.angle_alpha   90.00
_cell.angle_beta   90.00
_cell.angle_gamma   90.00
#
_symmetry.space_group_name_H-M   'P 1'
#
loop_
_entity.id
_entity.type
_entity.pdbx_description
1 polymer ?
#
loop_
_entity_poly.entity_id
_entity_poly.type
_entity_poly.pdbx_seq_one_letter_code
_entity_poly.pdbx_strand_id
1 'polypeptide(L)'
;MKQRQQSQGAAVGTPEAVEKFVCSECGADVPANAKACPQCGESFDDEPQTSGKDKFECSECGATVDEGARTCWNCGKEFEE
;
A
#
# COMPACT_ATOMS: atom_id res chain seq x y z
N MET A 1 -17.82 39.71 -29.05
CA MET A 1 -16.89 39.45 -27.92
C MET A 1 -17.17 38.06 -27.36
N LYS A 2 -16.13 37.34 -26.92
CA LYS A 2 -16.10 35.97 -26.34
C LYS A 2 -15.83 34.81 -27.33
N GLN A 3 -14.66 34.85 -27.95
CA GLN A 3 -13.99 33.66 -28.46
C GLN A 3 -13.29 32.97 -27.28
N ARG A 4 -13.79 31.81 -26.85
CA ARG A 4 -13.23 31.01 -25.74
C ARG A 4 -12.35 29.91 -26.34
N GLN A 5 -11.19 30.29 -26.87
CA GLN A 5 -10.12 29.37 -27.26
C GLN A 5 -9.06 29.41 -26.17
N GLN A 6 -8.99 28.36 -25.36
CA GLN A 6 -7.92 28.08 -24.40
C GLN A 6 -7.77 26.55 -24.38
N SER A 7 -6.84 26.00 -25.19
CA SER A 7 -5.47 25.63 -24.77
C SER A 7 -5.44 24.54 -23.72
N GLN A 8 -5.29 23.29 -24.16
CA GLN A 8 -4.92 22.17 -23.31
C GLN A 8 -3.70 21.48 -23.94
N GLY A 9 -2.52 22.03 -23.65
CA GLY A 9 -1.28 21.28 -23.67
C GLY A 9 -1.17 20.58 -22.32
N ALA A 10 -1.43 19.28 -22.28
CA ALA A 10 -1.07 18.44 -21.14
C ALA A 10 0.45 18.29 -21.15
N ALA A 11 1.13 19.09 -20.33
CA ALA A 11 2.51 18.89 -19.99
C ALA A 11 2.64 17.50 -19.33
N VAL A 12 3.14 16.54 -20.09
CA VAL A 12 3.61 15.26 -19.58
C VAL A 12 4.72 15.56 -18.59
N GLY A 13 4.43 15.33 -17.32
CA GLY A 13 5.34 15.52 -16.21
C GLY A 13 6.65 14.78 -16.45
N THR A 14 7.73 15.54 -16.31
CA THR A 14 9.13 15.15 -16.24
C THR A 14 9.33 13.80 -15.51
N PRO A 15 10.10 12.84 -16.07
CA PRO A 15 10.57 11.70 -15.30
C PRO A 15 11.73 12.17 -14.41
N GLU A 16 11.39 12.75 -13.26
CA GLU A 16 12.35 12.93 -12.17
C GLU A 16 12.80 11.54 -11.73
N ALA A 17 14.05 11.21 -12.04
CA ALA A 17 14.84 10.08 -11.58
C ALA A 17 14.04 9.01 -10.84
N VAL A 18 13.30 8.19 -11.60
CA VAL A 18 12.66 7.02 -11.01
C VAL A 18 13.79 6.09 -10.61
N GLU A 19 14.05 6.02 -9.30
CA GLU A 19 14.96 5.03 -8.76
C GLU A 19 14.45 3.66 -9.24
N LYS A 20 15.35 2.80 -9.68
CA LYS A 20 15.00 1.50 -10.26
C LYS A 20 15.85 0.44 -9.58
N PHE A 21 15.22 -0.67 -9.24
CA PHE A 21 15.85 -1.80 -8.58
C PHE A 21 15.80 -3.02 -9.49
N VAL A 22 16.66 -3.98 -9.21
CA VAL A 22 16.68 -5.25 -9.97
C VAL A 22 15.73 -6.22 -9.27
N CYS A 23 14.79 -6.78 -10.02
CA CYS A 23 13.90 -7.82 -9.52
C CYS A 23 14.71 -9.05 -9.08
N SER A 24 14.53 -9.49 -7.84
CA SER A 24 15.20 -10.69 -7.31
C SER A 24 14.76 -11.98 -8.00
N GLU A 25 13.53 -12.04 -8.51
CA GLU A 25 12.99 -13.25 -9.14
C GLU A 25 13.45 -13.45 -10.59
N CYS A 26 13.47 -12.38 -11.40
CA CYS A 26 13.76 -12.49 -12.82
C CYS A 26 14.97 -11.68 -13.29
N GLY A 27 15.54 -10.82 -12.43
CA GLY A 27 16.69 -9.98 -12.78
C GLY A 27 16.36 -8.77 -13.67
N ALA A 28 15.08 -8.48 -13.92
CA ALA A 28 14.69 -7.33 -14.73
C ALA A 28 14.78 -6.00 -13.94
N ASP A 29 15.04 -4.90 -14.65
CA ASP A 29 14.96 -3.55 -14.08
C ASP A 29 13.50 -3.17 -13.78
N VAL A 30 13.22 -2.90 -12.51
CA VAL A 30 11.90 -2.53 -12.01
C VAL A 30 11.93 -1.10 -11.47
N PRO A 31 10.95 -0.26 -11.81
CA PRO A 31 10.80 1.06 -11.19
C PRO A 31 10.53 0.95 -9.69
N ALA A 32 11.16 1.78 -8.85
CA ALA A 32 10.92 1.84 -7.39
C ALA A 32 9.48 2.15 -7.02
N ASN A 33 8.73 2.79 -7.91
CA ASN A 33 7.30 3.06 -7.74
C ASN A 33 6.39 1.93 -8.25
N ALA A 34 6.96 0.85 -8.81
CA ALA A 34 6.18 -0.28 -9.30
C ALA A 34 5.86 -1.23 -8.14
N LYS A 35 4.56 -1.47 -7.94
CA LYS A 35 4.03 -2.43 -6.96
C LYS A 35 4.32 -3.88 -7.31
N ALA A 36 4.59 -4.15 -8.58
CA ALA A 36 4.92 -5.47 -9.08
C ALA A 36 5.83 -5.39 -10.31
N CYS A 37 6.51 -6.48 -10.62
CA CYS A 37 7.45 -6.59 -11.71
C CYS A 37 6.67 -6.59 -13.02
N PRO A 38 6.90 -5.63 -13.92
CA PRO A 38 6.25 -5.63 -15.22
C PRO A 38 6.77 -6.77 -16.13
N GLN A 39 7.88 -7.41 -15.76
CA GLN A 39 8.49 -8.46 -16.56
C GLN A 39 8.00 -9.87 -16.17
N CYS A 40 8.04 -10.22 -14.88
CA CYS A 40 7.62 -11.55 -14.40
C CYS A 40 6.32 -11.56 -13.60
N GLY A 41 5.85 -10.41 -13.12
CA GLY A 41 4.66 -10.29 -12.27
C GLY A 41 4.91 -10.35 -10.77
N GLU A 42 6.17 -10.43 -10.29
CA GLU A 42 6.48 -10.49 -8.85
C GLU A 42 6.00 -9.23 -8.12
N SER A 43 5.27 -9.38 -7.03
CA SER A 43 4.77 -8.28 -6.21
C SER A 43 5.84 -7.80 -5.22
N PHE A 44 6.13 -6.49 -5.26
CA PHE A 44 7.08 -5.82 -4.36
C PHE A 44 6.39 -4.94 -3.31
N ASP A 45 5.07 -5.08 -3.20
CA ASP A 45 4.25 -4.47 -2.17
C ASP A 45 4.54 -5.18 -0.84
N ASP A 46 5.78 -5.05 -0.36
CA ASP A 46 6.10 -5.10 1.06
C ASP A 46 5.61 -3.74 1.59
N GLU A 47 4.28 -3.58 1.70
CA GLU A 47 3.79 -2.55 2.60
C GLU A 47 4.38 -2.90 3.96
N PRO A 48 5.20 -2.01 4.57
CA PRO A 48 5.48 -2.18 5.98
C PRO A 48 4.11 -2.24 6.64
N GLN A 49 3.94 -3.23 7.50
CA GLN A 49 2.76 -3.41 8.33
C GLN A 49 2.53 -2.16 9.20
N THR A 50 2.07 -1.05 8.62
CA THR A 50 1.81 0.23 9.30
C THR A 50 1.14 1.23 8.36
N SER A 51 -0.08 0.93 7.92
CA SER A 51 -1.05 2.00 7.60
C SER A 51 -2.44 1.41 7.49
N GLY A 52 -3.05 1.16 8.63
CA GLY A 52 -4.50 0.93 8.66
C GLY A 52 -4.98 0.09 9.81
N LYS A 53 -4.84 0.62 11.04
CA LYS A 53 -5.52 0.16 12.25
C LYS A 53 -4.87 -1.09 12.83
N ASP A 54 -4.00 -0.88 13.81
CA ASP A 54 -3.37 -1.92 14.61
C ASP A 54 -4.46 -2.88 15.10
N LYS A 55 -4.45 -4.06 14.48
CA LYS A 55 -5.47 -5.09 14.61
C LYS A 55 -4.74 -6.28 15.18
N PHE A 56 -4.90 -6.54 16.47
CA PHE A 56 -4.28 -7.68 17.13
C PHE A 56 -5.19 -8.91 17.07
N GLU A 57 -4.62 -10.10 17.19
CA GLU A 57 -5.38 -11.34 17.25
C GLU A 57 -5.72 -11.71 18.69
N CYS A 58 -7.00 -11.97 18.97
CA CYS A 58 -7.46 -12.39 20.29
C CYS A 58 -6.95 -13.78 20.63
N SER A 59 -6.11 -13.91 21.65
CA SER A 59 -5.52 -15.21 22.05
C SER A 59 -6.53 -16.26 22.52
N GLU A 60 -7.75 -15.87 22.90
CA GLU A 60 -8.80 -16.79 23.36
C GLU A 60 -9.61 -17.39 22.19
N CYS A 61 -9.72 -16.71 21.05
CA CYS A 61 -10.61 -17.13 19.97
C CYS A 61 -10.09 -16.92 18.54
N GLY A 62 -8.90 -16.33 18.38
CA GLY A 62 -8.30 -16.03 17.08
C GLY A 62 -8.98 -14.89 16.30
N ALA A 63 -9.93 -14.18 16.91
CA ALA A 63 -10.59 -13.08 16.21
C ALA A 63 -9.66 -11.87 16.11
N THR A 64 -9.64 -11.23 14.95
CA THR A 64 -8.97 -9.94 14.77
C THR A 64 -9.73 -8.84 15.51
N VAL A 65 -9.07 -8.24 16.49
CA VAL A 65 -9.59 -7.19 17.36
C VAL A 65 -8.78 -5.91 17.15
N ASP A 66 -9.42 -4.76 17.32
CA ASP A 66 -8.80 -3.44 17.22
C ASP A 66 -7.94 -3.15 18.45
N GLU A 67 -6.76 -2.53 18.29
CA GLU A 67 -5.90 -2.13 19.42
C GLU A 67 -6.63 -1.22 20.43
N GLY A 68 -7.61 -0.43 20.00
CA GLY A 68 -8.44 0.38 20.89
C GLY A 68 -9.59 -0.37 21.58
N ALA A 69 -9.78 -1.67 21.33
CA ALA A 69 -10.91 -2.42 21.88
C ALA A 69 -10.56 -3.06 23.23
N ARG A 70 -11.29 -2.64 24.26
CA ARG A 70 -11.22 -3.23 25.62
C ARG A 70 -11.77 -4.64 25.72
N THR A 71 -12.56 -5.07 24.74
CA THR A 71 -13.25 -6.35 24.77
C THR A 71 -13.36 -6.95 23.38
N CYS A 72 -13.18 -8.27 23.27
CA CYS A 72 -13.28 -8.98 22.02
C CYS A 72 -14.73 -9.02 21.58
N TRP A 73 -15.02 -8.52 20.38
CA TRP A 73 -16.36 -8.55 19.80
C TRP A 73 -16.86 -9.98 19.51
N ASN A 74 -15.95 -10.94 19.34
CA ASN A 74 -16.27 -12.33 18.99
C ASN A 74 -16.48 -13.23 20.22
N CYS A 75 -15.65 -13.11 21.25
CA CYS A 75 -15.71 -14.00 22.44
C CYS A 75 -15.98 -13.28 23.77
N GLY A 76 -16.01 -11.95 23.80
CA GLY A 76 -16.23 -11.19 25.03
C GLY A 76 -15.03 -11.10 25.96
N LYS A 77 -13.84 -11.58 25.57
CA LYS A 77 -12.61 -11.47 26.37
C LYS A 77 -12.23 -10.00 26.58
N GLU A 78 -11.95 -9.60 27.81
CA GLU A 78 -11.40 -8.29 28.14
C GLU A 78 -9.88 -8.24 27.88
N PHE A 79 -9.41 -7.12 27.34
CA PHE A 79 -7.99 -6.82 27.12
C PHE A 79 -7.61 -5.67 28.05
N GLU A 80 -6.76 -5.96 29.04
CA GLU A 80 -6.12 -4.95 29.86
C GLU A 80 -4.95 -4.36 29.06
N GLU A 81 -4.85 -3.03 29.10
CA GLU A 81 -3.82 -2.20 28.45
C GLU A 81 -2.44 -2.45 29.05
#